data_AF-A0A0B7K193-F1
#
_entry.id   AF-A0A0B7K193-F1
#
_cell.length_a   1.000
_cell.length_b   1.000
_cell.length_c   1.000
_cell.angle_alpha   90.00
_cell.angle_beta   90.00
_cell.angle_gamma   90.00
#
_symmetry.space_group_name_H-M   'P 1'
#
loop_
_entity.id
_entity.type
_entity.pdbx_description
1 polymer ?
#
loop_
_entity_poly.entity_id
_entity_poly.type
_entity_poly.pdbx_seq_one_letter_code
_entity_poly.pdbx_strand_id
1 'polypeptide(L)'
;MSPCETPTRYPPGTSQLLLDSSHIVLIPTPTEDPNDPLNWSLLRKSINFLFVLALTIAIFTAITMQVVFWQQIIIDLDVTYDQLNAGVAANSAGLAAG
;
A
#
# COMPACT_ATOMS: atom_id res chain seq x y z
N MET A 1 0.22 50.59 23.82
CA MET A 1 -1.18 50.21 23.50
C MET A 1 -1.06 49.20 22.38
N SER A 2 -1.04 47.91 22.72
CA SER A 2 -0.77 46.83 21.76
C SER A 2 -1.97 46.66 20.82
N PRO A 3 -1.79 46.54 19.50
CA PRO A 3 -2.91 46.40 18.58
C PRO A 3 -3.63 45.06 18.82
N CYS A 4 -4.96 45.11 18.86
CA CYS A 4 -5.82 43.93 18.98
C CYS A 4 -5.78 43.14 17.67
N GLU A 5 -5.14 41.97 17.69
CA GLU A 5 -5.15 41.04 16.55
C GLU A 5 -6.57 40.48 16.35
N THR A 6 -7.09 40.66 15.13
CA THR A 6 -8.40 40.13 14.73
C THR A 6 -8.21 38.65 14.38
N PRO A 7 -8.94 37.70 15.00
CA PRO A 7 -8.76 36.28 14.67
C PRO A 7 -9.19 36.02 13.23
N THR A 8 -8.22 35.65 12.39
CA THR A 8 -8.43 35.28 10.99
C THR A 8 -9.32 34.04 10.93
N ARG A 9 -10.58 34.22 10.52
CA ARG A 9 -11.54 33.12 10.38
C ARG A 9 -11.29 32.39 9.08
N TYR A 10 -10.53 31.31 9.12
CA TYR A 10 -10.30 30.45 7.97
C TYR A 10 -11.54 29.59 7.65
N PRO A 11 -11.70 29.17 6.37
CA PRO A 11 -12.74 28.22 6.01
C PRO A 11 -12.55 26.88 6.75
N PRO A 12 -13.65 26.16 7.04
CA PRO A 12 -13.60 24.88 7.74
C PRO A 12 -12.64 23.91 7.03
N GLY A 13 -11.74 23.28 7.78
CA GLY A 13 -10.69 22.39 7.27
C GLY A 13 -9.31 23.03 7.09
N THR A 14 -9.18 24.34 7.34
CA THR A 14 -7.89 25.04 7.30
C THR A 14 -7.27 25.11 8.70
N SER A 15 -6.10 24.52 8.87
CA SER A 15 -5.28 24.64 10.07
C SER A 15 -4.10 25.57 9.80
N GLN A 16 -3.85 26.53 10.69
CA GLN A 16 -2.69 27.41 10.59
C GLN A 16 -1.42 26.63 10.94
N LEU A 17 -0.50 26.50 9.98
CA LEU A 17 0.77 25.79 10.15
C LEU A 17 1.91 26.70 10.63
N LEU A 18 1.71 28.01 10.69
CA LEU A 18 2.74 28.97 11.12
C LEU A 18 2.33 29.56 12.47
N LEU A 19 3.08 29.22 13.52
CA LEU A 19 2.90 29.76 14.87
C LEU A 19 3.62 31.10 15.03
N ASP A 20 4.76 31.27 14.37
CA ASP A 20 5.56 32.50 14.31
C ASP A 20 6.37 32.52 12.98
N SER A 21 7.02 33.63 12.60
CA SER A 21 7.78 33.76 11.34
C SER A 21 8.91 32.72 11.17
N SER A 22 9.26 32.00 12.24
CA SER A 22 10.30 30.96 12.27
C SER A 22 9.81 29.58 12.72
N HIS A 23 8.54 29.43 13.13
CA HIS A 23 8.05 28.17 13.73
C HIS A 23 6.86 27.60 12.96
N ILE A 24 7.09 26.45 12.31
CA ILE A 24 6.06 25.67 11.62
C ILE A 24 5.51 24.62 12.58
N VAL A 25 4.20 24.62 12.78
CA VAL A 25 3.45 23.54 13.42
C VAL A 25 3.33 22.39 12.43
N LEU A 26 3.97 21.27 12.74
CA LEU A 26 3.87 20.04 11.96
C LEU A 26 2.52 19.38 12.26
N ILE A 27 1.73 19.14 11.21
CA ILE A 27 0.46 18.42 11.30
C ILE A 27 0.53 17.20 10.38
N PRO A 28 0.38 15.97 10.90
CA PRO A 28 0.18 15.62 12.31
C PRO A 28 1.42 15.91 13.18
N THR A 29 1.20 16.10 14.48
CA THR A 29 2.25 16.33 15.47
C THR A 29 3.23 15.15 15.44
N PRO A 30 4.56 15.38 15.35
CA PRO A 30 5.54 14.29 15.36
C PRO A 30 5.36 13.46 16.62
N THR A 31 5.10 12.16 16.44
CA THR A 31 4.96 11.19 17.52
C THR A 31 6.35 10.61 17.80
N GLU A 32 6.75 10.46 19.07
CA GLU A 32 8.02 9.82 19.45
C GLU A 32 7.90 8.30 19.67
N ASP A 33 6.75 7.70 19.33
CA ASP A 33 6.53 6.27 19.50
C ASP A 33 7.46 5.45 18.57
N PRO A 34 8.34 4.59 19.11
CA PRO A 34 9.22 3.73 18.32
C PRO A 34 8.48 2.64 17.51
N ASN A 35 7.19 2.43 17.78
CA ASN A 35 6.32 1.58 16.98
C ASN A 35 5.66 2.32 15.82
N ASP A 36 5.74 3.66 15.77
CA ASP A 36 5.27 4.43 14.63
C ASP A 36 6.15 4.10 13.41
N PRO A 37 5.58 3.54 12.32
CA PRO A 37 6.33 3.25 11.11
C PRO A 37 7.03 4.49 10.55
N LEU A 38 6.56 5.70 10.85
CA LEU A 38 7.20 6.94 10.44
C LEU A 38 8.60 7.12 11.05
N ASN A 39 8.81 6.68 12.30
CA ASN A 39 10.06 6.82 13.05
C ASN A 39 11.10 5.73 12.75
N TRP A 40 10.72 4.68 12.01
CA TRP A 40 11.64 3.57 11.76
C TRP A 40 12.87 4.03 10.95
N SER A 41 14.03 3.49 11.33
CA SER A 41 15.24 3.61 10.52
C SER A 41 15.00 3.04 9.12
N LEU A 42 15.69 3.60 8.12
CA LEU A 42 15.53 3.15 6.72
C LEU A 42 15.73 1.64 6.57
N LEU A 43 16.63 1.04 7.35
CA LEU A 43 16.85 -0.41 7.34
C LEU A 43 15.61 -1.19 7.81
N ARG A 44 14.98 -0.77 8.92
CA ARG A 44 13.77 -1.43 9.44
C ARG A 44 12.61 -1.26 8.47
N LYS A 45 12.46 -0.09 7.83
CA LYS A 45 11.47 0.13 6.77
C LYS A 45 11.70 -0.79 5.57
N SER A 46 12.94 -0.86 5.08
CA SER A 46 13.29 -1.68 3.93
C SER A 46 13.09 -3.18 4.17
N ILE A 47 13.41 -3.69 5.36
CA ILE A 47 13.19 -5.11 5.69
C ILE A 47 11.69 -5.45 5.70
N ASN A 48 10.84 -4.60 6.31
CA ASN A 48 9.40 -4.82 6.30
C ASN A 48 8.84 -4.77 4.87
N PHE A 49 9.25 -3.79 4.07
CA PHE A 49 8.87 -3.70 2.66
C PHE A 49 9.37 -4.90 1.85
N LEU A 50 10.55 -5.41 2.14
CA LEU A 50 11.12 -6.57 1.45
C LEU A 50 10.26 -7.81 1.64
N PHE A 51 9.75 -8.08 2.85
CA PHE A 51 8.87 -9.23 3.09
C PHE A 51 7.55 -9.13 2.31
N VAL A 52 6.92 -7.96 2.34
CA VAL A 52 5.69 -7.70 1.58
C VAL A 52 5.96 -7.84 0.07
N LEU A 53 7.06 -7.27 -0.41
CA LEU A 53 7.48 -7.36 -1.81
C LEU A 53 7.78 -8.80 -2.22
N ALA A 54 8.51 -9.55 -1.40
CA ALA A 54 8.84 -10.95 -1.67
C ALA A 54 7.59 -11.82 -1.76
N LEU A 55 6.62 -11.63 -0.84
CA LEU A 55 5.33 -12.31 -0.90
C LEU A 55 4.55 -11.94 -2.17
N THR A 56 4.52 -10.66 -2.51
CA THR A 56 3.86 -10.15 -3.72
C THR A 56 4.46 -10.78 -4.98
N ILE A 57 5.78 -10.81 -5.08
CA ILE A 57 6.50 -11.44 -6.19
C ILE A 57 6.20 -12.94 -6.25
N ALA A 58 6.22 -13.64 -5.12
CA ALA A 58 5.96 -15.08 -5.07
C ALA A 58 4.54 -15.42 -5.57
N ILE A 59 3.52 -14.70 -5.08
CA ILE A 59 2.13 -14.89 -5.48
C ILE A 59 1.95 -14.57 -6.97
N PHE A 60 2.48 -13.43 -7.43
CA PHE A 60 2.37 -13.04 -8.84
C PHE A 60 3.06 -14.02 -9.78
N THR A 61 4.24 -14.52 -9.38
CA THR A 61 4.97 -15.54 -10.14
C THR A 61 4.17 -16.84 -10.23
N ALA A 62 3.59 -17.29 -9.12
CA ALA A 62 2.77 -18.51 -9.11
C ALA A 62 1.57 -18.42 -10.06
N ILE A 63 0.90 -17.27 -10.13
CA ILE A 63 -0.25 -17.04 -11.02
C ILE A 63 0.18 -16.98 -12.49
N THR A 64 1.27 -16.26 -12.79
CA THR A 64 1.71 -16.04 -14.17
C THR A 64 2.42 -17.24 -14.80
N MET A 65 3.13 -18.05 -14.01
CA MET A 65 3.87 -19.21 -14.49
C MET A 65 2.95 -20.30 -15.05
N GLN A 66 1.72 -20.42 -14.53
CA GLN A 66 0.79 -21.51 -14.89
C GLN A 66 0.53 -21.60 -16.41
N VAL A 67 0.38 -20.45 -17.09
CA VAL A 67 0.02 -20.40 -18.51
C VAL A 67 1.08 -21.05 -19.41
N VAL A 68 2.35 -20.99 -19.01
CA VAL A 68 3.46 -21.61 -19.76
C VAL A 68 3.37 -23.14 -19.77
N PHE A 69 2.80 -23.73 -18.72
CA PHE A 69 2.70 -25.18 -18.55
C PHE A 69 1.36 -25.77 -19.03
N TRP A 70 0.43 -24.96 -19.54
CA TRP A 70 -0.90 -25.45 -19.94
C TRP A 70 -0.85 -26.60 -20.94
N GLN A 71 0.08 -26.56 -21.89
CA GLN A 71 0.24 -27.63 -22.87
C GLN A 71 0.57 -28.98 -22.20
N GLN A 72 1.39 -28.98 -21.15
CA GLN A 72 1.73 -30.20 -20.41
C GLN A 72 0.59 -30.60 -19.47
N ILE A 73 -0.01 -29.64 -18.75
CA ILE A 73 -1.12 -29.90 -17.82
C ILE A 73 -2.31 -30.55 -18.51
N ILE A 74 -2.64 -30.13 -19.73
CA ILE A 74 -3.71 -30.71 -20.53
C ILE A 74 -3.46 -32.19 -20.81
N ILE A 75 -2.22 -32.55 -21.14
CA ILE A 75 -1.83 -33.92 -21.45
C ILE A 75 -1.79 -34.78 -20.17
N ASP A 76 -1.22 -34.24 -19.10
CA ASP A 76 -1.01 -34.98 -17.85
C ASP A 76 -2.31 -35.16 -17.04
N LEU A 77 -3.24 -34.22 -17.14
CA LEU A 77 -4.47 -34.17 -16.34
C LEU A 77 -5.75 -34.40 -17.15
N ASP A 78 -5.65 -34.59 -18.48
CA ASP A 78 -6.75 -34.80 -19.43
C ASP A 78 -7.86 -33.73 -19.33
N VAL A 79 -7.45 -32.46 -19.19
CA VAL A 79 -8.34 -31.30 -19.06
C VAL A 79 -8.35 -30.47 -20.34
N THR A 80 -9.42 -29.69 -20.56
CA THR A 80 -9.52 -28.80 -21.73
C THR A 80 -9.04 -27.38 -21.42
N TYR A 81 -8.71 -26.61 -22.46
CA TYR A 81 -8.39 -25.18 -22.34
C TYR A 81 -9.53 -24.38 -21.69
N ASP A 82 -10.79 -24.75 -21.94
CA ASP A 82 -11.96 -24.06 -21.36
C ASP A 82 -12.01 -24.23 -19.83
N GLN A 83 -11.66 -25.42 -19.33
CA GLN A 83 -11.59 -25.70 -17.89
C GLN A 83 -10.44 -24.92 -17.24
N LEU A 84 -9.28 -24.84 -17.90
CA LEU A 84 -8.14 -24.05 -17.41
C LEU A 84 -8.46 -22.54 -17.40
N ASN A 85 -9.10 -22.04 -18.45
CA ASN A 85 -9.57 -20.65 -18.53
C ASN A 85 -10.58 -20.33 -17.43
N ALA A 86 -11.53 -21.24 -17.17
CA ALA A 86 -12.49 -21.08 -16.06
C ALA A 86 -11.78 -21.02 -14.69
N GLY A 87 -10.73 -21.81 -14.49
CA GLY A 87 -9.89 -21.77 -13.29
C GLY A 87 -9.19 -20.42 -13.09
N VAL A 88 -8.57 -19.87 -14.14
CA VAL A 88 -7.93 -18.53 -14.08
C VAL A 88 -8.96 -17.42 -13.90
N ALA A 89 -10.14 -17.54 -14.52
CA ALA A 89 -11.24 -16.59 -14.32
C ALA A 89 -11.73 -16.59 -12.87
N ALA A 90 -11.88 -17.75 -12.24
CA ALA A 90 -12.25 -17.88 -10.83
C ALA A 90 -11.18 -17.26 -9.90
N ASN A 91 -9.89 -17.50 -10.18
CA ASN A 91 -8.79 -16.87 -9.44
C ASN A 91 -8.84 -15.33 -9.57
N SER A 92 -9.01 -14.82 -10.80
CA SER A 92 -9.13 -13.38 -11.07
C SER A 92 -10.34 -12.75 -10.38
N ALA A 93 -11.49 -13.45 -10.35
CA ALA A 93 -12.67 -13.01 -9.62
C ALA A 93 -12.44 -12.97 -8.10
N GLY A 94 -11.73 -13.96 -7.55
CA GLY A 94 -11.34 -13.98 -6.14
C GLY A 94 -10.43 -12.81 -5.77
N LEU A 95 -9.44 -12.50 -6.61
CA LEU A 95 -8.56 -11.34 -6.44
C LEU A 95 -9.31 -10.01 -6.53
N ALA A 96 -10.34 -9.92 -7.38
CA ALA A 96 -11.14 -8.70 -7.53
C ALA A 96 -12.13 -8.49 -6.38
N ALA A 97 -12.56 -9.56 -5.70
CA ALA A 97 -13.52 -9.50 -4.60
C ALA A 97 -12.88 -9.33 -3.21
N GLY A 98 -11.61 -9.73 -3.05
CA GLY A 98 -10.82 -9.51 -1.84
C GLY A 98 -10.40 -8.07 -1.64
#